data_AF-A0A530A1S3-F1
#
_entry.id   AF-A0A530A1S3-F1
#
_cell.length_a   1.000
_cell.length_b   1.000
_cell.length_c   1.000
_cell.angle_alpha   90.00
_cell.angle_beta   90.00
_cell.angle_gamma   90.00
#
_symmetry.space_group_name_H-M   'P 1'
#
loop_
_entity.id
_entity.type
_entity.pdbx_description
1 polymer ?
#
loop_
_entity_poly.entity_id
_entity_poly.type
_entity_poly.pdbx_seq_one_letter_code
_entity_poly.pdbx_strand_id
1 'polypeptide(L)'
;MEWNPKSPTCRLRPDPATVRSEMTVFLQMVERRYGKKPIIYTSVDFFDDNQLATFRGYPYWLRSVAGHPREKYGSHPFTFWQYTGTGIVPGMAGKSDINVFNGSEAAWKKWLRQNTR
;
A
#
# COMPACT_ATOMS: atom_id res chain seq x y z
N MET A 1 10.70 8.30 0.80
CA MET A 1 10.45 7.43 -0.35
C MET A 1 9.13 7.70 -1.03
N GLU A 2 8.12 8.26 -0.35
CA GLU A 2 7.09 9.08 -1.00
C GLU A 2 7.42 10.55 -0.69
N TRP A 3 7.35 11.45 -1.68
CA TRP A 3 7.62 12.89 -1.48
C TRP A 3 6.32 13.67 -1.42
N ASN A 4 6.31 14.75 -0.63
CA ASN A 4 5.18 15.67 -0.61
C ASN A 4 5.25 16.58 -1.86
N PRO A 5 4.33 16.44 -2.83
CA PRO A 5 4.37 17.24 -4.07
C PRO A 5 4.15 18.74 -3.82
N LYS A 6 3.67 19.13 -2.63
CA LYS A 6 3.44 20.51 -2.23
C LYS A 6 4.57 21.10 -1.40
N SER A 7 5.62 20.34 -1.08
CA SER A 7 6.74 20.84 -0.31
C SER A 7 7.67 21.70 -1.19
N PRO A 8 7.91 22.98 -0.86
CA PRO A 8 8.80 23.83 -1.65
C PRO A 8 10.28 23.47 -1.47
N THR A 9 10.62 22.75 -0.39
CA THR A 9 11.99 22.41 0.01
C THR A 9 12.36 20.95 -0.27
N CYS A 10 11.39 20.05 -0.38
CA CYS A 10 11.63 18.66 -0.76
C CYS A 10 11.58 18.50 -2.30
N ARG A 11 12.73 18.74 -2.94
CA ARG A 11 12.86 18.68 -4.42
C ARG A 11 13.36 17.34 -4.94
N LEU A 12 13.86 16.47 -4.07
CA LEU A 12 14.42 15.19 -4.47
C LEU A 12 13.30 14.27 -4.99
N ARG A 13 13.40 13.91 -6.27
CA ARG A 13 12.58 12.88 -6.92
C ARG A 13 13.52 11.84 -7.52
N PRO A 14 13.88 10.79 -6.76
CA PRO A 14 14.74 9.74 -7.27
C PRO A 14 14.08 9.06 -8.47
N ASP A 15 14.89 8.50 -9.36
CA ASP A 15 14.35 7.73 -10.47
C ASP A 15 13.69 6.42 -9.99
N PRO A 16 12.80 5.80 -10.79
CA PRO A 16 12.06 4.61 -10.38
C PRO A 16 12.93 3.43 -9.93
N ALA A 17 14.12 3.27 -10.50
CA ALA A 17 15.02 2.17 -10.13
C ALA A 17 15.65 2.43 -8.76
N THR A 18 16.07 3.67 -8.48
CA THR A 18 16.54 4.09 -7.15
C THR A 18 15.45 3.88 -6.10
N VAL A 19 14.21 4.27 -6.39
CA VAL A 19 13.08 4.01 -5.47
C VAL A 19 12.93 2.51 -5.19
N ARG A 20 12.81 1.66 -6.22
CA ARG A 20 12.66 0.21 -5.98
C ARG A 20 13.85 -0.41 -5.23
N SER A 21 15.06 0.10 -5.44
CA SER A 21 16.26 -0.32 -4.70
C SER A 21 16.14 0.02 -3.21
N GLU A 22 15.84 1.26 -2.87
CA GLU A 22 15.67 1.71 -1.48
C GLU A 22 14.47 1.00 -0.80
N MET A 23 13.37 0.77 -1.52
CA MET A 23 12.25 -0.04 -1.03
C MET A 23 12.73 -1.44 -0.67
N THR A 24 13.52 -2.07 -1.53
CA THR A 24 14.05 -3.42 -1.30
C THR A 24 14.87 -3.46 -0.02
N VAL A 25 15.78 -2.50 0.17
CA VAL A 25 16.60 -2.40 1.38
C VAL A 25 15.72 -2.28 2.62
N PHE A 26 14.79 -1.33 2.62
CA PHE A 26 13.90 -1.10 3.76
C PHE A 26 13.03 -2.32 4.07
N LEU A 27 12.36 -2.88 3.07
CA LEU A 27 11.47 -4.03 3.22
C LEU A 27 12.22 -5.25 3.76
N GLN A 28 13.43 -5.52 3.27
CA GLN A 28 14.25 -6.61 3.79
C GLN A 28 14.71 -6.37 5.23
N MET A 29 15.06 -5.13 5.59
CA MET A 29 15.42 -4.79 6.98
C MET A 29 14.25 -5.01 7.94
N VAL A 30 13.06 -4.54 7.58
CA VAL A 30 11.84 -4.74 8.37
C VAL A 30 11.50 -6.23 8.47
N GLU A 31 11.55 -6.95 7.34
CA GLU A 31 11.28 -8.39 7.32
C GLU A 31 12.23 -9.18 8.22
N ARG A 32 13.54 -8.88 8.17
CA ARG A 32 14.53 -9.49 9.07
C ARG A 32 14.27 -9.18 10.55
N ARG A 33 13.89 -7.94 10.88
CA ARG A 33 13.72 -7.50 12.27
C ARG A 33 12.47 -8.07 12.92
N TYR A 34 11.39 -8.21 12.16
CA TYR A 34 10.08 -8.60 12.67
C TYR A 34 9.67 -10.03 12.28
N GLY A 35 10.41 -10.69 11.37
CA GLY A 35 10.08 -12.04 10.90
C GLY A 35 8.78 -12.10 10.09
N LYS A 36 8.32 -10.95 9.56
CA LYS A 36 7.04 -10.80 8.86
C LYS A 36 7.23 -10.09 7.54
N LYS A 37 6.54 -10.56 6.50
CA LYS A 37 6.53 -9.90 5.19
C LYS A 37 5.80 -8.55 5.32
N PRO A 38 6.46 -7.41 5.06
CA PRO A 38 5.80 -6.11 5.14
C PRO A 38 4.73 -5.94 4.06
N ILE A 39 3.70 -5.15 4.35
CA ILE A 39 2.67 -4.76 3.38
C ILE A 39 3.07 -3.42 2.76
N ILE A 40 3.00 -3.32 1.43
CA ILE A 40 3.28 -2.08 0.69
C ILE A 40 1.98 -1.31 0.53
N TYR A 41 1.88 -0.17 1.19
CA TYR A 41 0.82 0.81 0.92
C TYR A 41 1.28 1.80 -0.16
N THR A 42 0.40 2.14 -1.11
CA THR A 42 0.72 3.09 -2.18
C THR A 42 -0.52 3.79 -2.74
N SER A 43 -0.31 5.02 -3.24
CA SER A 43 -1.23 5.72 -4.13
C SER A 43 -1.05 5.28 -5.60
N VAL A 44 -1.99 5.66 -6.47
CA VAL A 44 -1.96 5.33 -7.91
C VAL A 44 -0.73 5.98 -8.56
N ASP A 45 -0.59 7.30 -8.40
CA ASP A 45 0.50 8.08 -8.99
C ASP A 45 1.87 7.53 -8.57
N PHE A 46 2.07 7.25 -7.27
CA PHE A 46 3.33 6.69 -6.79
C PHE A 46 3.61 5.29 -7.35
N PHE A 47 2.57 4.47 -7.52
CA PHE A 47 2.69 3.13 -8.07
C PHE A 47 3.13 3.18 -9.54
N ASP A 48 2.51 4.06 -10.33
CA ASP A 48 2.80 4.21 -11.76
C ASP A 48 4.16 4.87 -11.99
N ASP A 49 4.41 6.01 -11.33
CA ASP A 49 5.66 6.77 -11.45
C ASP A 49 6.89 5.90 -11.14
N ASN A 50 6.78 5.00 -10.16
CA ASN A 50 7.89 4.15 -9.72
C ASN A 50 7.86 2.73 -10.33
N GLN A 51 6.98 2.50 -11.30
CA GLN A 51 6.80 1.22 -12.00
C GLN A 51 6.62 0.04 -11.02
N LEU A 52 5.87 0.24 -9.94
CA LEU A 52 5.61 -0.80 -8.94
C LEU A 52 4.78 -1.95 -9.52
N ALA A 53 4.20 -1.75 -10.71
CA ALA A 53 3.68 -2.81 -11.56
C ALA A 53 4.70 -3.90 -11.90
N THR A 54 6.01 -3.72 -11.72
CA THR A 54 7.02 -4.80 -11.84
C THR A 54 7.55 -5.30 -10.50
N PHE A 55 7.29 -4.57 -9.41
CA PHE A 55 7.69 -4.95 -8.06
C PHE A 55 6.68 -5.99 -7.52
N ARG A 56 7.18 -7.18 -7.15
CA ARG A 56 6.35 -8.35 -6.79
C ARG A 56 6.92 -9.04 -5.54
N GLY A 57 6.15 -9.96 -4.99
CA GLY A 57 6.54 -10.76 -3.83
C GLY A 57 6.16 -10.16 -2.48
N TYR A 58 5.42 -9.05 -2.46
CA TYR A 58 4.90 -8.42 -1.25
C TYR A 58 3.37 -8.28 -1.34
N PRO A 59 2.65 -8.36 -0.21
CA PRO A 59 1.23 -7.97 -0.15
C PRO A 59 1.09 -6.46 -0.35
N TYR A 60 0.05 -6.06 -1.08
CA TYR A 60 -0.23 -4.64 -1.36
C TYR A 60 -1.50 -4.16 -0.68
N TRP A 61 -1.43 -2.94 -0.16
CA TRP A 61 -2.56 -2.15 0.31
C TRP A 61 -2.72 -0.94 -0.62
N LEU A 62 -3.64 -1.05 -1.57
CA LEU A 62 -3.79 -0.05 -2.62
C LEU A 62 -4.77 1.03 -2.19
N ARG A 63 -4.38 2.31 -2.32
CA ARG A 63 -5.30 3.43 -2.18
C ARG A 63 -5.98 3.71 -3.51
N SER A 64 -7.29 3.56 -3.56
CA SER A 64 -8.08 3.89 -4.75
C SER A 64 -9.43 4.45 -4.32
N VAL A 65 -9.51 5.77 -4.16
CA VAL A 65 -10.72 6.44 -3.68
C VAL A 65 -11.66 6.89 -4.82
N ALA A 66 -11.22 6.76 -6.06
CA ALA A 66 -11.93 7.22 -7.26
C ALA A 66 -12.32 6.08 -8.22
N GLY A 67 -12.20 4.81 -7.79
CA GLY A 67 -12.52 3.63 -8.61
C GLY A 67 -12.02 2.35 -7.97
N HIS A 68 -12.41 1.19 -8.52
CA HIS A 68 -11.97 -0.10 -7.99
C HIS A 68 -10.47 -0.34 -8.31
N PRO A 69 -9.68 -1.01 -7.44
CA PRO A 69 -8.26 -1.22 -7.70
C PRO A 69 -7.94 -1.93 -9.02
N ARG A 70 -8.82 -2.82 -9.51
CA ARG A 70 -8.67 -3.45 -10.84
C ARG A 70 -8.69 -2.45 -11.99
N GLU A 71 -9.36 -1.32 -11.84
CA GLU A 71 -9.41 -0.26 -12.85
C GLU A 71 -8.19 0.65 -12.77
N LYS A 72 -7.67 0.90 -11.56
CA LYS A 72 -6.57 1.85 -11.32
C LYS A 72 -5.18 1.23 -11.33
N TYR A 73 -5.07 -0.07 -11.04
CA TYR A 73 -3.80 -0.81 -10.92
C TYR A 73 -3.75 -2.04 -11.84
N GLY A 74 -4.74 -2.21 -12.72
CA GLY A 74 -4.86 -3.37 -13.60
C GLY A 74 -5.00 -4.69 -12.84
N SER A 75 -4.35 -5.74 -13.33
CA SER A 75 -4.38 -7.08 -12.72
C SER A 75 -3.41 -7.26 -11.55
N HIS A 76 -2.83 -6.17 -11.02
CA HIS A 76 -1.89 -6.25 -9.91
C HIS A 76 -2.60 -6.80 -8.65
N PRO A 77 -2.04 -7.81 -7.97
CA PRO A 77 -2.68 -8.39 -6.79
C PRO A 77 -2.65 -7.41 -5.62
N PHE A 78 -3.74 -7.36 -4.85
CA PHE A 78 -3.81 -6.58 -3.62
C PHE A 78 -4.49 -7.36 -2.50
N THR A 79 -4.06 -7.09 -1.28
CA THR A 79 -4.59 -7.69 -0.05
C THR A 79 -5.58 -6.75 0.62
N PHE A 80 -5.31 -5.44 0.60
CA PHE A 80 -6.17 -4.42 1.18
C PHE A 80 -6.44 -3.32 0.18
N TRP A 81 -7.61 -2.70 0.31
CA TRP A 81 -8.01 -1.55 -0.49
C TRP A 81 -8.49 -0.44 0.43
N GLN A 82 -7.85 0.74 0.36
CA GLN A 82 -8.41 1.98 0.90
C GLN A 82 -9.36 2.60 -0.13
N TYR A 83 -10.66 2.50 0.14
CA TYR A 83 -11.70 2.91 -0.81
C TYR A 83 -12.25 4.32 -0.54
N THR A 84 -11.96 4.89 0.63
CA THR A 84 -12.28 6.28 0.95
C THR A 84 -11.30 6.83 1.95
N GLY A 85 -11.01 8.13 1.86
CA GLY A 85 -10.31 8.91 2.89
C GLY A 85 -11.18 9.97 3.56
N THR A 86 -12.49 9.90 3.31
CA THR A 86 -13.47 10.85 3.85
C THR A 86 -14.68 10.13 4.44
N GLY A 87 -14.52 8.87 4.82
CA GLY A 87 -15.57 8.08 5.45
C GLY A 87 -15.91 8.61 6.84
N ILE A 88 -17.13 8.35 7.30
CA ILE A 88 -17.57 8.64 8.66
C ILE A 88 -17.82 7.30 9.35
N VAL A 89 -17.13 7.07 10.46
CA VAL A 89 -17.24 5.83 11.24
C VAL A 89 -17.90 6.17 12.57
N PRO A 90 -19.05 5.56 12.91
CA PRO A 90 -19.67 5.77 14.22
C PRO A 90 -18.67 5.52 15.37
N GLY A 91 -18.57 6.48 16.29
CA GLY A 91 -17.61 6.43 17.40
C GLY A 91 -16.23 7.01 17.10
N MET A 92 -15.97 7.47 15.87
CA MET A 92 -14.75 8.20 15.50
C MET A 92 -15.10 9.64 15.11
N ALA A 93 -14.38 10.61 15.67
CA ALA A 93 -14.55 12.01 15.30
C ALA A 93 -13.81 12.32 13.99
N GLY A 94 -14.49 13.03 13.08
CA GLY A 94 -13.90 13.50 11.82
C GLY A 94 -13.96 12.50 10.67
N LYS A 95 -13.20 12.81 9.60
CA LYS A 95 -13.08 12.00 8.40
C LYS A 95 -12.06 10.87 8.63
N SER A 96 -12.37 9.70 8.11
CA SER A 96 -11.57 8.49 8.28
C SER A 96 -11.26 7.80 6.96
N ASP A 97 -10.08 7.20 6.90
CA ASP A 97 -9.75 6.22 5.89
C ASP A 97 -10.49 4.92 6.18
N ILE A 98 -11.28 4.43 5.21
CA ILE A 98 -11.97 3.13 5.35
C ILE A 98 -11.40 2.15 4.31
N ASN A 99 -11.21 0.93 4.79
CA ASN A 99 -10.46 -0.10 4.08
C ASN A 99 -11.22 -1.42 4.08
N VAL A 100 -11.00 -2.23 3.06
CA VAL A 100 -11.52 -3.59 2.96
C VAL A 100 -10.40 -4.58 2.68
N PHE A 101 -10.56 -5.80 3.20
CA PHE A 101 -9.73 -6.95 2.84
C PHE A 101 -10.25 -7.56 1.53
N ASN A 102 -9.34 -7.90 0.62
CA ASN A 102 -9.67 -8.55 -0.64
C ASN A 102 -9.89 -10.06 -0.45
N GLY A 103 -11.06 -10.43 0.05
CA GLY A 103 -11.46 -11.83 0.21
C GLY A 103 -12.65 -12.02 1.13
N SER A 104 -13.02 -13.28 1.34
CA SER A 104 -14.08 -13.66 2.28
C SER A 104 -13.60 -13.63 3.74
N GLU A 105 -14.54 -13.72 4.68
CA GLU A 105 -14.23 -13.82 6.11
C GLU A 105 -13.34 -15.05 6.44
N ALA A 106 -13.57 -16.18 5.77
CA ALA A 106 -12.73 -17.37 5.93
C ALA A 106 -11.29 -17.11 5.45
N ALA A 107 -11.12 -16.38 4.34
CA ALA A 107 -9.82 -15.96 3.85
C ALA A 107 -9.14 -14.97 4.81
N TRP A 108 -9.89 -14.02 5.37
CA TRP A 108 -9.41 -13.10 6.41
C TRP A 108 -8.89 -13.85 7.65
N LYS A 109 -9.70 -14.77 8.20
CA LYS A 109 -9.31 -15.60 9.35
C LYS A 109 -8.04 -16.41 9.07
N LYS A 110 -7.90 -16.95 7.84
CA LYS A 110 -6.68 -17.65 7.41
C LYS A 110 -5.48 -16.70 7.36
N TRP A 111 -5.63 -15.53 6.74
CA TRP A 111 -4.58 -14.53 6.63
C TRP A 111 -4.10 -14.06 8.00
N LEU A 112 -5.02 -13.78 8.93
CA LEU A 112 -4.68 -13.43 10.31
C LEU A 112 -3.78 -14.48 10.96
N ARG A 113 -4.20 -15.76 10.97
CA ARG A 113 -3.41 -16.84 11.60
C ARG A 113 -1.98 -16.95 11.05
N GLN A 114 -1.78 -16.62 9.78
CA GLN A 114 -0.47 -16.65 9.13
C GLN A 114 0.41 -15.44 9.51
N ASN A 115 -0.19 -14.30 9.88
CA ASN A 115 0.50 -13.03 10.03
C ASN A 115 0.58 -12.48 11.47
N THR A 116 -0.19 -12.99 12.44
CA THR A 116 -0.15 -12.52 13.85
C THR A 116 0.72 -13.33 14.82
N ARG A 117 1.30 -14.46 14.40
CA ARG A 117 2.11 -15.33 15.29
C ARG A 117 3.58 -14.97 15.37
#